data_AF-A0ABC8B6C2-F1
#
_entry.id   AF-A0ABC8B6C2-F1
#
_cell.length_a   1.000
_cell.length_b   1.000
_cell.length_c   1.000
_cell.angle_alpha   90.00
_cell.angle_beta   90.00
_cell.angle_gamma   90.00
#
_symmetry.space_group_name_H-M   'P 1'
#
loop_
_entity.id
_entity.type
_entity.pdbx_description
1 polymer ?
#
loop_
_entity_poly.entity_id
_entity_poly.type
_entity_poly.pdbx_seq_one_letter_code
_entity_poly.pdbx_strand_id
1 'polypeptide(L)'
;MALSSLRIVRVSFYGDVKHGTSREIAGVFEKWLATPEFSARERMFGFELTYEVPTVYVYCHEAIGPRGAGPLFLFEGTLGDETADPIERLHDLVQLFATADLYCVVDYTPIDIDDDPIGNEVTILP
;
A
#
# COMPACT_ATOMS: atom_id res chain seq x y z
N MET A 1 15.57 -7.00 34.42
CA MET A 1 15.69 -5.71 33.70
C MET A 1 16.52 -5.99 32.46
N ALA A 2 16.10 -5.74 31.22
CA ALA A 2 14.95 -5.02 30.70
C ALA A 2 14.42 -5.79 29.48
N LEU A 3 13.09 -5.82 29.29
CA LEU A 3 12.50 -6.16 28.00
C LEU A 3 13.03 -5.13 27.01
N SER A 4 13.84 -5.57 26.05
CA SER A 4 14.29 -4.75 24.95
C SER A 4 13.05 -4.14 24.31
N SER A 5 12.98 -2.81 24.34
CA SER A 5 12.00 -2.01 23.61
C SER A 5 11.79 -2.62 22.23
N LEU A 6 10.65 -3.28 22.00
CA LEU A 6 10.26 -3.72 20.65
C LEU A 6 10.15 -2.44 19.84
N ARG A 7 11.21 -2.11 19.11
CA ARG A 7 11.17 -1.08 18.09
C ARG A 7 10.30 -1.71 17.02
N ILE A 8 9.09 -1.19 16.82
CA ILE A 8 8.29 -1.54 15.64
C ILE A 8 9.14 -1.09 14.45
N VAL A 9 9.65 -2.04 13.65
CA VAL A 9 10.56 -1.71 12.54
C VAL A 9 9.82 -1.74 11.21
N ARG A 10 8.68 -2.45 11.13
CA ARG A 10 8.00 -2.74 9.87
C ARG A 10 6.49 -2.90 10.05
N VAL A 11 5.75 -2.67 8.97
CA VAL A 11 4.31 -2.97 8.86
C VAL A 11 4.06 -3.78 7.59
N SER A 12 3.17 -4.75 7.68
CA SER A 12 2.51 -5.35 6.52
C SER A 12 1.19 -4.63 6.31
N PHE A 13 0.80 -4.39 5.06
CA PHE A 13 -0.45 -3.71 4.75
C PHE A 13 -1.13 -4.31 3.52
N TYR A 14 -2.44 -4.15 3.47
CA TYR A 14 -3.25 -4.35 2.28
C TYR A 14 -4.28 -3.23 2.17
N GLY A 15 -4.79 -2.99 0.98
CA GLY A 15 -5.82 -1.99 0.77
C GLY A 15 -6.57 -2.17 -0.51
N ASP A 16 -7.71 -1.48 -0.59
CA ASP A 16 -8.53 -1.41 -1.78
C ASP A 16 -8.80 0.03 -2.18
N VAL A 17 -8.75 0.29 -3.49
CA VAL A 17 -9.19 1.54 -4.09
C VAL A 17 -10.41 1.25 -4.93
N LYS A 18 -11.51 1.88 -4.55
CA LYS A 18 -12.74 1.83 -5.34
C LYS A 18 -12.59 2.81 -6.48
N HIS A 19 -13.02 2.41 -7.69
CA HIS A 19 -13.06 3.24 -8.89
C HIS A 19 -11.70 3.85 -9.29
N GLY A 20 -11.70 4.61 -10.38
CA GLY A 20 -10.50 5.20 -10.98
C GLY A 20 -9.97 4.40 -12.17
N THR A 21 -8.90 4.93 -12.76
CA THR A 21 -8.18 4.36 -13.89
C THR A 21 -6.79 3.91 -13.47
N SER A 22 -6.23 2.92 -14.17
CA SER A 22 -4.84 2.45 -13.96
C SER A 22 -3.83 3.61 -13.90
N ARG A 23 -4.03 4.64 -14.73
CA ARG A 23 -3.20 5.85 -14.75
C ARG A 23 -3.28 6.68 -13.48
N GLU A 24 -4.48 6.85 -12.91
CA GLU A 24 -4.66 7.60 -11.66
C GLU A 24 -4.02 6.82 -10.49
N ILE A 25 -4.23 5.51 -10.45
CA ILE A 25 -3.63 4.62 -9.44
C ILE A 25 -2.10 4.68 -9.52
N ALA A 26 -1.52 4.50 -10.71
CA ALA A 26 -0.07 4.59 -10.91
C ALA A 26 0.48 5.97 -10.49
N GLY A 27 -0.24 7.06 -10.80
CA GLY A 27 0.17 8.42 -10.44
C GLY A 27 0.14 8.70 -8.93
N VAL A 28 -0.74 8.04 -8.16
CA VAL A 28 -0.72 8.11 -6.69
C VAL A 28 0.49 7.37 -6.13
N PHE A 29 0.75 6.15 -6.59
CA PHE A 29 1.93 5.38 -6.16
C PHE A 29 3.25 6.07 -6.53
N GLU A 30 3.35 6.68 -7.72
CA GLU A 30 4.51 7.48 -8.13
C GLU A 30 4.81 8.62 -7.13
N LYS A 31 3.78 9.36 -6.73
CA LYS A 31 3.90 10.45 -5.75
C LYS A 31 4.29 9.93 -4.37
N TRP A 32 3.65 8.86 -3.93
CA TRP A 32 3.85 8.30 -2.59
C TRP A 32 5.24 7.67 -2.42
N LEU A 33 5.72 6.97 -3.44
CA LEU A 33 7.06 6.37 -3.46
C LEU A 33 8.15 7.40 -3.79
N ALA A 34 7.76 8.63 -4.16
CA ALA A 34 8.65 9.70 -4.60
C ALA A 34 9.61 9.26 -5.73
N THR A 35 9.17 8.34 -6.59
CA THR A 35 9.95 7.81 -7.71
C THR A 35 9.04 7.35 -8.85
N PRO A 36 9.42 7.61 -10.11
CA PRO A 36 8.78 6.98 -11.26
C PRO A 36 9.29 5.55 -11.53
N GLU A 37 10.29 5.07 -10.79
CA GLU A 37 10.95 3.79 -11.03
C GLU A 37 10.18 2.61 -10.41
N PHE A 38 9.01 2.30 -10.96
CA PHE A 38 8.24 1.09 -10.63
C PHE A 38 7.90 0.30 -11.90
N SER A 39 7.65 -1.00 -11.76
CA SER A 39 7.20 -1.84 -12.86
C SER A 39 5.68 -1.78 -12.96
N ALA A 40 5.15 -0.95 -13.87
CA ALA A 40 3.73 -0.94 -14.21
C ALA A 40 3.49 -1.54 -15.59
N ARG A 41 2.46 -2.38 -15.72
CA ARG A 41 2.10 -3.06 -16.96
C ARG A 41 0.58 -3.11 -17.13
N GLU A 42 0.12 -2.63 -18.27
CA GLU A 42 -1.22 -2.95 -18.78
C GLU A 42 -1.21 -4.40 -19.27
N ARG A 43 -2.14 -5.21 -18.79
CA ARG A 43 -2.34 -6.60 -19.21
C ARG A 43 -3.48 -6.67 -20.22
N MET A 44 -3.62 -7.84 -20.88
CA MET A 44 -4.79 -8.11 -21.73
C MET A 44 -6.10 -7.97 -20.95
N PHE A 45 -6.07 -8.25 -19.64
CA PHE A 45 -7.15 -8.02 -18.71
C PHE A 45 -6.56 -7.37 -17.44
N GLY A 46 -6.78 -6.07 -17.31
CA GLY A 46 -6.44 -5.29 -16.12
C GLY A 46 -5.02 -4.71 -16.10
N PHE A 47 -4.61 -4.30 -14.91
CA PHE A 47 -3.38 -3.57 -14.64
C PHE A 47 -2.62 -4.22 -13.49
N GLU A 48 -1.29 -4.17 -13.54
CA GLU A 48 -0.42 -4.51 -12.42
C GLU A 48 0.68 -3.46 -12.23
N LEU A 49 1.03 -3.21 -10.96
CA LEU A 49 2.15 -2.37 -10.54
C LEU A 49 2.92 -3.10 -9.44
N THR A 50 4.24 -3.12 -9.56
CA THR A 50 5.14 -3.64 -8.53
C THR A 50 6.28 -2.65 -8.28
N TYR A 51 6.59 -2.44 -7.00
CA TYR A 51 7.77 -1.72 -6.54
C TYR A 51 8.41 -2.50 -5.39
N GLU A 52 9.72 -2.72 -5.45
CA GLU A 52 10.44 -3.49 -4.45
C GLU A 52 11.87 -2.96 -4.27
N VAL A 53 12.17 -2.58 -3.04
CA VAL A 53 13.48 -2.20 -2.51
C VAL A 53 13.59 -2.75 -1.08
N PRO A 54 14.77 -2.79 -0.44
CA PRO A 54 14.95 -3.49 0.84
C PRO A 54 13.98 -3.10 1.96
N THR A 55 13.49 -1.85 1.96
CA THR A 55 12.60 -1.31 3.00
C THR A 55 11.15 -1.12 2.53
N VAL A 56 10.85 -1.35 1.26
CA VAL A 56 9.51 -1.12 0.70
C VAL A 56 9.19 -2.16 -0.34
N TYR A 57 8.09 -2.87 -0.14
CA TYR A 57 7.46 -3.70 -1.15
C TYR A 57 6.02 -3.23 -1.36
N VAL A 58 5.61 -3.13 -2.62
CA VAL A 58 4.24 -2.81 -3.02
C VAL A 58 3.90 -3.65 -4.24
N TYR A 59 2.75 -4.31 -4.19
CA TYR A 59 2.09 -4.89 -5.33
C TYR A 59 0.66 -4.37 -5.41
N CYS A 60 0.25 -3.90 -6.58
CA CYS A 60 -1.10 -3.45 -6.85
C CYS A 60 -1.59 -4.11 -8.14
N HIS A 61 -2.85 -4.52 -8.17
CA HIS A 61 -3.47 -5.06 -9.37
C HIS A 61 -4.94 -4.67 -9.49
N GLU A 62 -5.46 -4.66 -10.71
CA GLU A 62 -6.88 -4.52 -10.98
C GLU A 62 -7.59 -5.86 -10.76
N ALA A 63 -8.52 -5.90 -9.82
CA ALA A 63 -9.32 -7.07 -9.51
C ALA A 63 -10.49 -7.22 -10.49
N ILE A 64 -10.74 -8.46 -10.92
CA ILE A 64 -11.87 -8.78 -11.79
C ILE A 64 -13.15 -8.84 -10.95
N GLY A 65 -13.92 -7.75 -10.96
CA GLY A 65 -15.22 -7.68 -10.31
C GLY A 65 -16.36 -8.36 -11.08
N PRO A 66 -17.56 -8.46 -10.47
CA PRO A 66 -18.77 -8.87 -11.17
C PRO A 66 -19.02 -8.00 -12.41
N ARG A 67 -19.64 -8.57 -13.46
CA ARG A 67 -19.99 -7.81 -14.67
C ARG A 67 -20.80 -6.56 -14.32
N GLY A 68 -20.31 -5.40 -14.73
CA GLY A 68 -20.95 -4.10 -14.50
C GLY A 68 -20.52 -3.38 -13.23
N ALA A 69 -19.70 -4.01 -12.38
CA ALA A 69 -18.94 -3.29 -11.36
C ALA A 69 -17.84 -2.47 -12.05
N GLY A 70 -17.60 -1.25 -11.56
CA GLY A 70 -16.43 -0.47 -11.96
C GLY A 70 -15.13 -1.15 -11.53
N PRO A 71 -13.97 -0.70 -12.05
CA PRO A 71 -12.68 -1.26 -11.66
C PRO A 71 -12.47 -1.12 -10.15
N LEU A 72 -11.89 -2.18 -9.57
CA LEU A 72 -11.47 -2.26 -8.17
C LEU A 72 -9.97 -2.58 -8.18
N PHE A 73 -9.18 -1.81 -7.47
CA PHE A 73 -7.75 -2.06 -7.35
C PHE A 73 -7.45 -2.60 -5.96
N LEU A 74 -6.72 -3.71 -5.89
CA LEU A 74 -6.25 -4.29 -4.64
C LEU A 74 -4.74 -4.14 -4.59
N PHE A 75 -4.23 -3.77 -3.42
CA PHE A 75 -2.81 -3.67 -3.22
C PHE A 75 -2.39 -4.23 -1.87
N GLU A 76 -1.15 -4.66 -1.79
CA GLU A 76 -0.51 -5.21 -0.60
C GLU A 76 0.97 -4.85 -0.60
N GLY A 77 1.58 -4.90 0.57
CA GLY A 77 2.97 -4.55 0.66
C GLY A 77 3.54 -4.66 2.06
N THR A 78 4.82 -4.31 2.15
CA THR A 78 5.50 -4.10 3.43
C THR A 78 6.24 -2.78 3.40
N LEU A 79 6.28 -2.11 4.56
CA LEU A 79 7.12 -0.94 4.80
C LEU A 79 8.01 -1.25 5.98
N GLY A 80 9.29 -0.92 5.85
CA GLY A 80 10.30 -1.01 6.89
C GLY A 80 11.13 0.25 6.97
N ASP A 81 11.79 0.45 8.11
CA ASP A 81 12.45 1.74 8.38
C ASP A 81 13.96 1.78 8.05
N GLU A 82 14.36 2.91 7.45
CA GLU A 82 15.69 3.54 7.63
C GLU A 82 15.61 5.07 7.90
N THR A 83 14.47 5.77 7.72
CA THR A 83 14.35 7.25 7.83
C THR A 83 12.96 7.83 8.16
N ALA A 84 11.86 7.07 8.14
CA ALA A 84 10.49 7.61 8.28
C ALA A 84 9.52 6.58 8.88
N ASP A 85 8.53 7.05 9.67
CA ASP A 85 7.54 6.18 10.31
C ASP A 85 6.65 5.48 9.26
N PRO A 86 6.66 4.13 9.19
CA PRO A 86 5.83 3.39 8.24
C PRO A 86 4.34 3.71 8.35
N ILE A 87 3.83 4.01 9.55
CA ILE A 87 2.41 4.31 9.78
C ILE A 87 2.05 5.68 9.19
N GLU A 88 2.88 6.70 9.42
CA GLU A 88 2.69 8.02 8.81
C GLU A 88 2.70 7.94 7.28
N ARG A 89 3.58 7.11 6.70
CA ARG A 89 3.59 6.87 5.25
C ARG A 89 2.29 6.25 4.74
N LEU A 90 1.65 5.35 5.49
CA LEU A 90 0.35 4.81 5.08
C LEU A 90 -0.76 5.86 5.16
N HIS A 91 -0.73 6.74 6.17
CA HIS A 91 -1.64 7.89 6.21
C HIS A 91 -1.44 8.83 5.01
N ASP A 92 -0.20 9.11 4.63
CA ASP A 92 0.11 9.90 3.43
C ASP A 92 -0.43 9.25 2.15
N LEU A 93 -0.34 7.92 2.02
CA LEU A 93 -0.89 7.19 0.89
C LEU A 93 -2.41 7.38 0.77
N VAL A 94 -3.13 7.18 1.88
CA VAL A 94 -4.59 7.35 1.93
C VAL A 94 -4.98 8.79 1.60
N GLN A 95 -4.26 9.78 2.13
CA GLN A 95 -4.49 11.20 1.84
C GLN A 95 -4.23 11.54 0.36
N LEU A 96 -3.22 10.93 -0.27
CA LEU A 96 -2.94 11.11 -1.71
C LEU A 96 -4.06 10.55 -2.59
N PHE A 97 -4.62 9.39 -2.23
CA PHE A 97 -5.81 8.86 -2.90
C PHE A 97 -7.03 9.78 -2.71
N ALA A 98 -7.30 10.25 -1.49
CA ALA A 98 -8.39 11.18 -1.22
C ALA A 98 -8.24 12.49 -2.03
N THR A 99 -7.02 13.02 -2.15
CA THR A 99 -6.72 14.21 -2.95
C THR A 99 -6.95 13.99 -4.45
N ALA A 100 -6.88 12.74 -4.91
CA ALA A 100 -7.19 12.34 -6.28
C ALA A 100 -8.67 11.98 -6.50
N ASP A 101 -9.55 12.24 -5.51
CA ASP A 101 -10.97 11.84 -5.53
C ASP A 101 -11.16 10.31 -5.67
N LEU A 102 -10.25 9.54 -5.07
CA LEU A 102 -10.27 8.08 -5.04
C LEU A 102 -10.50 7.61 -3.61
N TYR A 103 -11.53 6.77 -3.42
CA TYR A 103 -11.82 6.19 -2.10
C TYR A 103 -10.87 5.00 -1.86
N CYS A 104 -9.96 5.16 -0.90
CA CYS A 104 -8.97 4.15 -0.52
C CYS A 104 -9.13 3.78 0.95
N VAL A 105 -9.08 2.49 1.26
CA VAL A 105 -8.97 1.97 2.63
C VAL A 105 -7.70 1.15 2.72
N VAL A 106 -6.97 1.31 3.82
CA VAL A 106 -5.76 0.55 4.10
C VAL A 106 -5.91 -0.13 5.46
N ASP A 107 -5.68 -1.42 5.50
CA ASP A 107 -5.49 -2.17 6.73
C ASP A 107 -4.01 -2.50 6.88
N TYR A 108 -3.47 -2.35 8.09
CA TYR A 108 -2.08 -2.67 8.37
C TYR A 108 -1.92 -3.40 9.69
N THR A 109 -0.87 -4.23 9.75
CA THR A 109 -0.45 -4.94 10.96
C THR A 109 1.03 -4.69 11.20
N PRO A 110 1.41 -4.18 12.39
CA PRO A 110 2.81 -4.10 12.78
C PRO A 110 3.43 -5.50 12.84
N ILE A 111 4.63 -5.65 12.27
CA ILE A 111 5.36 -6.92 12.20
C ILE A 111 6.77 -6.77 12.77
N ASP A 112 7.37 -7.87 13.23
CA ASP A 112 8.75 -7.91 13.68
C ASP A 112 9.76 -8.21 12.54
N ILE A 113 10.97 -8.64 12.90
CA ILE A 113 12.06 -8.95 11.95
C ILE A 113 11.85 -10.27 11.21
N ASP A 114 11.07 -11.18 11.78
CA ASP A 114 10.74 -12.49 11.20
C ASP A 114 9.41 -12.43 10.40
N ASP A 115 8.90 -11.21 10.17
CA ASP A 115 7.61 -10.90 9.55
C ASP A 115 6.39 -11.41 10.36
N ASP A 116 6.58 -11.68 11.65
CA ASP A 116 5.50 -12.11 12.54
C ASP A 116 4.69 -10.91 13.07
N PRO A 117 3.33 -11.01 13.12
CA PRO A 117 2.48 -9.98 13.69
C PRO A 117 2.77 -9.72 15.17
N ILE A 118 3.05 -8.46 15.53
CA ILE A 118 3.28 -8.02 16.92
C ILE A 118 2.10 -7.25 17.52
N GLY A 119 0.96 -7.22 16.83
CA GLY A 119 -0.23 -6.50 17.25
C GLY A 119 -1.48 -6.89 16.48
N ASN A 120 -2.56 -6.17 16.76
CA ASN A 120 -3.80 -6.29 15.99
C ASN A 120 -3.69 -5.49 14.70
N GLU A 121 -4.47 -5.90 13.71
CA GLU A 121 -4.74 -5.14 12.50
C GLU A 121 -5.44 -3.81 12.84
N VAL A 122 -5.09 -2.77 12.10
CA VAL A 122 -5.62 -1.42 12.22
C VAL A 122 -6.02 -0.90 10.84
N THR A 123 -7.20 -0.27 10.76
CA THR A 123 -7.73 0.33 9.54
C THR A 123 -7.49 1.84 9.50
N ILE A 124 -7.00 2.33 8.36
CA ILE A 124 -6.93 3.73 7.98
C ILE A 124 -8.04 4.00 6.96
N LEU A 125 -8.87 5.01 7.28
CA LEU A 125 -9.96 5.48 6.42
C LEU A 125 -9.57 6.81 5.75
N PRO A 126 -10.18 7.12 4.59
CA PRO A 126 -9.91 8.36 3.84
C PRO A 126 -10.38 9.64 4.53
#